data_AF-A0A2S6R8G2-F1
#
_entry.id   AF-A0A2S6R8G2-F1
#
_cell.length_a   1.000
_cell.length_b   1.000
_cell.length_c   1.000
_cell.angle_alpha   90.00
_cell.angle_beta   90.00
_cell.angle_gamma   90.00
#
_symmetry.space_group_name_H-M   'P 1'
#
loop_
_entity.id
_entity.type
_entity.pdbx_description
1 polymer ?
#
loop_
_entity_poly.entity_id
_entity_poly.type
_entity_poly.pdbx_seq_one_letter_code
_entity_poly.pdbx_strand_id
1 'polypeptide(L)' 'MAPSDGFHNAGLICGLQNEARCLTAAGIQQRIAISGARTARAAEAARELLSAGAEALVSIGLAGGLDP' A
#
# COMPACT_ATOMS: atom_id res chain seq x y z
N MET A 1 -21.31 16.97 -12.68
CA MET A 1 -20.63 16.29 -11.57
C MET A 1 -19.14 16.54 -11.78
N ALA A 2 -18.46 17.30 -10.92
CA ALA A 2 -17.01 17.45 -11.02
C ALA A 2 -16.35 16.08 -10.77
N PRO A 3 -15.26 15.71 -11.48
CA PRO A 3 -14.48 14.55 -11.08
C PRO A 3 -14.04 14.75 -9.63
N SER A 4 -14.27 13.76 -8.77
CA SER A 4 -13.78 13.83 -7.40
C SER A 4 -12.25 13.84 -7.44
N ASP A 5 -11.66 14.82 -6.74
CA ASP A 5 -10.20 15.09 -6.67
C ASP A 5 -9.38 13.99 -5.97
N GLY A 6 -9.87 12.74 -5.96
CA GLY A 6 -9.20 11.59 -5.35
C GLY A 6 -8.43 10.75 -6.36
N PHE A 7 -7.37 10.09 -5.89
CA PHE A 7 -6.73 9.02 -6.64
C PHE A 7 -7.68 7.81 -6.67
N HIS A 8 -8.23 7.52 -7.85
CA HIS A 8 -9.22 6.43 -8.01
C HIS A 8 -8.56 5.05 -8.03
N ASN A 9 -7.26 4.99 -8.33
CA ASN A 9 -6.51 3.74 -8.44
C ASN A 9 -5.22 3.77 -7.60
N ALA A 10 -5.35 3.75 -6.27
CA ALA A 10 -4.21 3.61 -5.37
C ALA A 10 -3.67 2.17 -5.31
N GLY A 11 -2.35 2.03 -5.26
CA GLY A 11 -1.66 0.78 -4.90
C GLY A 11 -1.21 0.81 -3.44
N LEU A 12 -1.35 -0.31 -2.73
CA LEU A 12 -1.04 -0.43 -1.31
C LEU A 12 0.20 -1.30 -1.11
N ILE A 13 1.09 -0.89 -0.21
CA ILE A 13 2.28 -1.67 0.16
C ILE A 13 2.30 -1.83 1.68
N CYS A 14 2.47 -3.07 2.12
CA CYS A 14 2.62 -3.41 3.53
C CYS A 14 3.82 -4.32 3.78
N GLY A 15 4.31 -4.33 5.01
CA GLY A 15 5.46 -5.11 5.42
C GLY A 15 5.08 -6.56 5.76
N LEU A 16 3.89 -6.79 6.31
CA LEU A 16 3.49 -8.06 6.90
C LEU A 16 2.16 -8.57 6.32
N GLN A 17 1.99 -9.90 6.29
CA GLN A 17 0.73 -10.52 5.88
C GLN A 17 -0.45 -10.10 6.78
N ASN A 18 -0.20 -9.88 8.07
CA ASN A 18 -1.23 -9.43 9.00
C ASN A 18 -1.79 -8.06 8.63
N GLU A 19 -0.94 -7.16 8.16
CA GLU A 19 -1.34 -5.81 7.73
C GLU A 19 -2.24 -5.91 6.48
N ALA A 20 -1.86 -6.74 5.51
CA ALA A 20 -2.69 -7.01 4.33
C ALA A 20 -4.07 -7.59 4.71
N ARG A 21 -4.11 -8.53 5.67
CA ARG A 21 -5.38 -9.11 6.14
C ARG A 21 -6.31 -8.07 6.75
N CYS A 22 -5.78 -7.11 7.50
CA CYS A 22 -6.58 -6.02 8.06
C CYS A 22 -7.20 -5.15 6.95
N LEU A 23 -6.44 -4.82 5.90
CA LEU A 23 -6.95 -4.06 4.75
C LEU A 23 -8.10 -4.81 4.06
N THR A 24 -7.92 -6.10 3.79
CA THR A 24 -8.97 -6.94 3.20
C THR A 24 -10.20 -7.02 4.10
N ALA A 25 -10.02 -7.19 5.41
CA ALA A 25 -11.13 -7.21 6.38
C ALA A 25 -11.88 -5.87 6.44
N ALA A 26 -11.20 -4.74 6.16
CA ALA A 26 -11.80 -3.42 6.06
C ALA A 26 -12.50 -3.16 4.71
N GLY A 27 -12.57 -4.14 3.80
CA GLY A 27 -13.24 -4.01 2.51
C GLY A 27 -12.41 -3.29 1.43
N ILE A 28 -11.12 -3.07 1.67
CA ILE A 28 -10.21 -2.46 0.70
C ILE A 28 -9.94 -3.46 -0.43
N GLN A 29 -10.27 -3.08 -1.66
CA GLN A 29 -10.19 -3.93 -2.86
C GLN A 29 -9.03 -3.56 -3.79
N GLN A 30 -8.31 -2.48 -3.48
CA GLN A 30 -7.12 -2.05 -4.20
C GLN A 30 -6.02 -3.13 -4.16
N ARG A 31 -5.09 -3.08 -5.12
CA ARG A 31 -3.95 -4.01 -5.17
C ARG A 31 -3.05 -3.80 -3.96
N ILE A 32 -2.75 -4.89 -3.24
CA ILE A 32 -1.88 -4.90 -2.06
C ILE A 32 -0.64 -5.73 -2.36
N ALA A 33 0.54 -5.14 -2.17
CA ALA A 33 1.83 -5.83 -2.24
C ALA A 33 2.43 -5.99 -0.83
N ILE A 34 3.09 -7.12 -0.57
CA ILE A 34 3.74 -7.43 0.71
C ILE A 34 5.26 -7.51 0.49
N SER A 35 6.01 -6.55 1.02
CA SER A 35 7.47 -6.47 0.79
C SER A 35 8.30 -7.29 1.78
N GLY A 36 7.79 -7.50 3.00
CA GLY A 36 8.63 -7.82 4.17
C GLY A 36 9.36 -6.58 4.68
N ALA A 37 10.17 -6.76 5.74
CA ALA A 37 11.07 -5.74 6.29
C ALA A 37 12.32 -5.51 5.41
N ARG A 38 12.14 -5.35 4.09
CA ARG A 38 13.22 -5.17 3.11
C ARG A 38 12.91 -4.01 2.18
N THR A 39 13.63 -2.90 2.34
CA THR A 39 13.43 -1.66 1.57
C THR A 39 13.54 -1.87 0.06
N ALA A 40 14.50 -2.69 -0.40
CA ALA A 40 14.67 -2.99 -1.82
C ALA A 40 13.42 -3.64 -2.44
N ARG A 41 12.77 -4.55 -1.71
CA ARG A 41 11.53 -5.20 -2.16
C ARG A 41 10.33 -4.28 -2.11
N ALA A 42 10.29 -3.36 -1.14
CA ALA A 42 9.25 -2.33 -1.11
C ALA A 42 9.34 -1.43 -2.35
N ALA A 43 10.56 -1.05 -2.75
CA ALA A 43 10.79 -0.25 -3.95
C ALA A 43 10.45 -1.02 -5.25
N GLU A 44 10.75 -2.31 -5.32
CA GLU A 44 10.36 -3.17 -6.44
C GLU A 44 8.83 -3.28 -6.54
N ALA A 45 8.16 -3.64 -5.45
CA ALA A 45 6.70 -3.73 -5.39
C ALA A 45 6.01 -2.40 -5.76
N ALA A 46 6.56 -1.27 -5.33
CA ALA A 46 6.08 0.06 -5.72
C ALA A 46 6.11 0.26 -7.24
N ARG A 47 7.21 -0.12 -7.89
CA ARG A 47 7.33 -0.02 -9.36
C ARG A 47 6.38 -0.95 -10.08
N GLU A 48 6.15 -2.15 -9.55
CA GLU A 48 5.18 -3.11 -10.11
C GLU A 48 3.76 -2.57 -10.03
N LEU A 49 3.36 -1.97 -8.89
CA LEU A 49 2.05 -1.36 -8.72
C LEU A 49 1.83 -0.18 -9.68
N LEU A 50 2.83 0.71 -9.84
CA LEU A 50 2.77 1.81 -10.79
C LEU A 50 2.67 1.29 -12.24
N SER A 51 3.47 0.28 -12.59
CA SER A 51 3.44 -0.35 -13.92
C SER A 51 2.10 -1.04 -14.19
N ALA A 52 1.40 -1.51 -13.14
CA ALA A 52 0.05 -2.06 -13.21
C ALA A 52 -1.05 -0.98 -13.22
N GLY A 53 -0.67 0.30 -13.31
CA GLY A 53 -1.56 1.44 -13.49
C GLY A 53 -1.94 2.18 -12.21
N ALA A 54 -1.32 1.89 -11.06
CA ALA A 54 -1.58 2.68 -9.86
C ALA A 54 -1.19 4.15 -10.08
N GLU A 55 -2.08 5.07 -9.68
CA GLU A 55 -1.89 6.52 -9.80
C GLU A 55 -1.27 7.13 -8.54
N ALA A 56 -1.41 6.41 -7.42
CA ALA A 56 -0.84 6.75 -6.14
C ALA A 56 -0.37 5.49 -5.41
N LEU A 57 0.58 5.67 -4.50
CA LEU A 57 1.07 4.62 -3.62
C LEU A 57 0.81 5.00 -2.18
N VAL A 58 0.29 4.06 -1.40
CA VAL A 58 0.09 4.19 0.04
C VAL A 58 0.89 3.09 0.73
N SER A 59 1.86 3.49 1.55
CA SER A 59 2.55 2.56 2.44
C SER A 59 1.82 2.54 3.79
N ILE A 60 1.43 1.35 4.23
CA ILE A 60 0.78 1.13 5.51
C ILE A 60 1.50 0.01 6.25
N GLY A 61 1.73 0.21 7.54
CA GLY A 61 2.31 -0.81 8.39
C GLY A 61 2.51 -0.33 9.81
N LEU A 62 3.00 -1.24 10.64
CA LEU A 62 3.34 -0.96 12.02
C LEU A 62 4.69 -0.26 12.12
N ALA A 63 4.81 0.67 13.07
CA ALA A 63 6.05 1.34 13.43
C ALA A 63 6.19 1.39 14.95
N GLY A 64 7.43 1.34 15.45
CA GLY A 64 7.73 1.59 16.85
C GLY A 64 7.77 3.09 17.13
N GLY A 65 7.23 3.51 18.28
CA GLY A 65 7.36 4.89 18.75
C GLY A 65 8.82 5.21 19.10
N LEU A 66 9.30 6.38 18.70
CA LEU A 66 10.66 6.84 18.97
C LEU A 66 10.72 7.87 20.11
N ASP A 67 9.58 8.44 20.49
CA ASP A 67 9.42 9.45 21.54
C ASP A 67 8.29 8.98 22.49
N PRO A 68 8.62 8.43 23.68
CA PRO A 68 7.66 7.78 24.57
C PRO A 68 6.83 8.75 25.42
#